data_AF-A0A3N5KV07-F1
#
_entry.id   AF-A0A3N5KV07-F1
#
_cell.length_a   1.000
_cell.length_b   1.000
_cell.length_c   1.000
_cell.angle_alpha   90.00
_cell.angle_beta   90.00
_cell.angle_gamma   90.00
#
_symmetry.space_group_name_H-M   'P 1'
#
loop_
_entity.id
_entity.type
_entity.pdbx_description
1 polymer ?
#
loop_
_entity_poly.entity_id
_entity_poly.type
_entity_poly.pdbx_seq_one_letter_code
_entity_poly.pdbx_strand_id
1 'polypeptide(L)'
;MPTESNKSNRELVAALQSARLCTDTLFTRVRPDSLYERPIPERHRIVFYLGHLEAFDWNLIGRGPLDIPSFQANFDGLFAFGIDPDASGLPQDKPADWPSLQEINAYNSRVRHTLDGVLEEVPQE
;
A
#
# COMPACT_ATOMS: atom_id res chain seq x y z
N MET A 1 -21.45 19.08 19.84
CA MET A 1 -20.47 18.58 18.84
C MET A 1 -20.05 17.20 19.32
N PRO A 2 -20.08 16.16 18.47
CA PRO A 2 -19.71 14.82 18.93
C PRO A 2 -18.22 14.80 19.27
N THR A 3 -17.93 14.29 20.46
CA THR A 3 -16.59 14.01 20.99
C THR A 3 -15.86 13.07 20.05
N GLU A 4 -14.63 13.42 19.67
CA GLU A 4 -13.70 12.51 18.99
C GLU A 4 -13.61 11.22 19.81
N SER A 5 -14.05 10.11 19.22
CA SER A 5 -13.89 8.79 19.81
C SER A 5 -12.41 8.45 19.79
N ASN A 6 -11.73 8.58 20.94
CA ASN A 6 -10.35 8.14 21.08
C ASN A 6 -10.31 6.61 20.98
N LYS A 7 -10.04 6.09 19.77
CA LYS A 7 -9.96 4.65 19.52
C LYS A 7 -8.71 4.10 20.21
N SER A 8 -8.84 2.97 20.88
CA SER A 8 -7.70 2.24 21.43
C SER A 8 -6.77 1.74 20.30
N ASN A 9 -5.48 1.54 20.61
CA ASN A 9 -4.52 0.95 19.66
C ASN A 9 -5.04 -0.36 19.04
N ARG A 10 -5.71 -1.19 19.85
CA ARG A 10 -6.31 -2.45 19.38
C ARG A 10 -7.42 -2.23 18.35
N GLU A 11 -8.26 -1.22 18.54
CA GLU A 11 -9.31 -0.85 17.58
C GLU A 11 -8.73 -0.27 16.29
N LEU A 12 -7.63 0.49 16.38
CA LEU A 12 -6.92 1.02 15.22
C LEU A 12 -6.24 -0.10 14.41
N VAL A 13 -5.56 -1.04 15.07
CA VAL A 13 -4.96 -2.21 14.42
C VAL A 13 -6.03 -3.07 13.75
N ALA A 14 -7.14 -3.35 14.44
CA ALA A 14 -8.26 -4.10 13.86
C ALA A 14 -8.88 -3.37 12.67
N ALA A 15 -8.99 -2.04 12.72
CA ALA A 15 -9.47 -1.24 11.59
C ALA A 15 -8.52 -1.29 10.39
N LEU A 16 -7.21 -1.24 10.61
CA LEU A 16 -6.19 -1.37 9.56
C LEU A 16 -6.25 -2.76 8.89
N GLN A 17 -6.34 -3.83 9.69
CA GLN A 17 -6.50 -5.19 9.19
C GLN A 17 -7.79 -5.35 8.36
N SER A 18 -8.90 -4.79 8.84
CA SER A 18 -10.18 -4.80 8.11
C SER A 18 -10.09 -4.03 6.78
N ALA A 19 -9.41 -2.87 6.77
CA ALA A 19 -9.19 -2.11 5.55
C ALA A 19 -8.37 -2.90 4.52
N ARG A 20 -7.30 -3.58 4.95
CA ARG A 20 -6.48 -4.47 4.10
C ARG A 20 -7.31 -5.61 3.50
N LEU A 21 -8.16 -6.26 4.30
CA LEU A 21 -9.06 -7.32 3.81
C LEU A 21 -10.07 -6.81 2.77
N CYS A 22 -10.57 -5.59 2.93
CA CYS A 22 -11.45 -4.95 1.95
C CYS A 22 -10.72 -4.75 0.62
N THR A 23 -9.50 -4.23 0.66
CA THR A 23 -8.62 -4.08 -0.50
C THR A 23 -8.33 -5.42 -1.17
N ASP A 24 -7.93 -6.45 -0.41
CA ASP A 24 -7.65 -7.78 -0.95
C ASP A 24 -8.88 -8.35 -1.66
N THR A 25 -10.06 -8.22 -1.04
CA THR A 25 -11.35 -8.64 -1.60
C THR A 25 -11.67 -7.90 -2.89
N LEU A 26 -11.41 -6.59 -2.95
CA LEU A 26 -11.60 -5.79 -4.16
C LEU A 26 -10.75 -6.32 -5.32
N PHE A 27 -9.47 -6.59 -5.09
CA PHE A 27 -8.57 -7.08 -6.13
C PHE A 27 -8.89 -8.50 -6.62
N THR A 28 -9.58 -9.32 -5.82
CA THR A 28 -10.11 -10.62 -6.32
C THR A 28 -11.12 -10.47 -7.46
N ARG A 29 -11.70 -9.27 -7.65
CA ARG A 29 -12.67 -9.00 -8.72
C ARG A 29 -12.00 -8.58 -10.04
N VAL A 30 -10.72 -8.24 -10.01
CA VAL A 30 -9.96 -7.89 -11.20
C VAL A 30 -9.52 -9.17 -11.90
N ARG A 31 -9.66 -9.22 -13.23
CA ARG A 31 -9.15 -10.36 -13.99
C ARG A 31 -7.63 -10.42 -13.92
N PRO A 32 -7.00 -11.58 -13.65
CA PRO A 32 -5.55 -11.67 -13.52
C PRO A 32 -4.76 -11.18 -14.73
N ASP A 33 -5.29 -11.36 -15.94
CA ASP A 33 -4.68 -10.93 -17.21
C ASP A 33 -4.74 -9.40 -17.43
N SER A 34 -5.63 -8.70 -16.72
CA SER A 34 -5.77 -7.25 -16.80
C SER A 34 -4.88 -6.46 -15.83
N LEU A 35 -4.16 -7.12 -14.91
CA LEU A 35 -3.42 -6.43 -13.85
C LEU A 35 -2.35 -5.47 -14.39
N TYR A 36 -1.75 -5.77 -15.54
CA TYR A 36 -0.74 -4.89 -16.15
C TYR A 36 -1.32 -3.94 -17.20
N GLU A 37 -2.65 -3.90 -17.37
CA GLU A 37 -3.31 -2.98 -18.31
C GLU A 37 -3.45 -1.57 -17.72
N ARG A 38 -3.59 -0.59 -18.61
CA ARG A 38 -3.99 0.80 -18.30
C ARG A 38 -5.26 1.13 -19.09
N PRO A 39 -6.46 0.83 -18.54
CA PRO A 39 -7.71 1.11 -19.24
C PRO A 39 -8.02 2.60 -19.37
N ILE A 40 -7.52 3.41 -18.43
CA ILE A 40 -7.69 4.87 -18.41
C ILE A 40 -6.30 5.50 -18.53
N PRO A 41 -5.99 6.23 -19.63
CA PRO A 41 -4.66 6.80 -19.87
C PRO A 41 -4.13 7.70 -18.74
N GLU A 42 -5.02 8.42 -18.06
CA GLU A 42 -4.73 9.33 -16.95
C GLU A 42 -4.44 8.62 -15.62
N ARG A 43 -4.59 7.29 -15.56
CA ARG A 43 -4.41 6.50 -14.34
C ARG A 43 -3.22 5.56 -14.45
N HIS A 44 -2.73 5.12 -13.30
CA HIS A 44 -1.68 4.11 -13.23
C HIS A 44 -2.19 2.76 -13.73
N ARG A 45 -1.26 1.88 -14.15
CA ARG A 45 -1.63 0.49 -14.45
C ARG A 45 -2.21 -0.17 -13.20
N ILE A 46 -3.10 -1.14 -13.36
CA ILE A 46 -3.80 -1.72 -12.21
C ILE A 46 -2.81 -2.30 -11.17
N VAL A 47 -1.68 -2.86 -11.63
CA VAL A 47 -0.59 -3.42 -10.81
C VAL A 47 0.03 -2.41 -9.85
N PHE A 48 0.00 -1.10 -10.16
CA PHE A 48 0.43 -0.05 -9.23
C PHE A 48 -0.31 -0.14 -7.91
N TYR A 49 -1.63 -0.28 -7.99
CA TYR A 49 -2.48 -0.24 -6.81
C TYR A 49 -2.34 -1.48 -5.92
N LEU A 50 -1.72 -2.56 -6.43
CA LEU A 50 -1.41 -3.74 -5.61
C LEU A 50 -0.32 -3.47 -4.58
N GLY A 51 0.67 -2.61 -4.87
CA GLY A 51 1.72 -2.26 -3.90
C GLY A 51 1.52 -0.89 -3.24
N HIS A 52 0.62 -0.06 -3.79
CA HIS A 52 0.43 1.33 -3.38
C HIS A 52 0.09 1.49 -1.89
N LEU A 53 -0.91 0.74 -1.41
CA LEU A 53 -1.37 0.92 -0.03
C LEU A 53 -0.33 0.44 0.98
N GLU A 54 0.35 -0.67 0.70
CA GLU A 54 1.44 -1.16 1.54
C GLU A 54 2.64 -0.23 1.55
N ALA A 55 3.01 0.38 0.43
CA ALA A 55 4.07 1.38 0.41
C ALA A 55 3.70 2.63 1.22
N PHE A 56 2.43 3.03 1.21
CA PHE A 56 1.94 4.12 2.07
C PHE A 56 1.99 3.74 3.55
N ASP A 57 1.47 2.58 3.95
CA ASP A 57 1.59 2.06 5.31
C ASP A 57 3.06 2.02 5.75
N TRP A 58 3.92 1.47 4.91
CA TRP A 58 5.34 1.34 5.18
C TRP A 58 6.04 2.68 5.35
N ASN A 59 5.80 3.62 4.44
CA ASN A 59 6.46 4.93 4.47
C ASN A 59 5.93 5.83 5.60
N LEU A 60 4.61 5.80 5.86
CA LEU A 60 3.98 6.70 6.83
C LEU A 60 3.97 6.16 8.26
N ILE A 61 4.02 4.84 8.46
CA ILE A 61 4.03 4.22 9.79
C ILE A 61 5.41 3.65 10.09
N GLY A 62 5.90 2.74 9.24
CA GLY A 62 7.17 2.04 9.47
C GLY A 62 8.39 2.97 9.42
N ARG A 63 8.65 3.57 8.26
CA ARG A 63 9.81 4.45 8.05
C ARG A 63 9.64 5.83 8.66
N GLY A 64 8.40 6.25 8.94
CA GLY A 64 8.09 7.54 9.55
C GLY A 64 8.29 7.48 11.06
N PRO A 65 7.20 7.44 11.85
CA PRO A 65 7.26 7.52 13.31
C PRO A 65 7.98 6.34 13.98
N LEU A 66 8.01 5.16 13.36
CA LEU A 66 8.68 3.98 13.95
C LEU A 66 10.17 3.85 13.56
N ASP A 67 10.68 4.73 12.67
CA ASP A 67 12.08 4.76 12.20
C ASP A 67 12.64 3.39 11.74
N ILE A 68 11.78 2.54 11.17
CA ILE A 68 12.19 1.22 10.69
C ILE A 68 12.96 1.38 9.37
N PRO A 69 14.18 0.82 9.22
CA PRO A 69 14.95 0.92 7.99
C PRO A 69 14.24 0.29 6.79
N SER A 70 14.32 0.96 5.63
CA SER A 70 13.82 0.39 4.37
C SER A 70 14.50 -0.94 4.04
N PHE A 71 13.70 -1.93 3.65
CA PHE A 71 14.21 -3.21 3.15
C PHE A 71 14.08 -3.33 1.61
N GLN A 72 13.35 -2.43 0.96
CA GLN A 72 13.15 -2.44 -0.49
C GLN A 72 12.87 -1.02 -1.03
N ALA A 73 13.88 -0.14 -0.93
CA ALA A 73 13.76 1.28 -1.27
C ALA A 73 13.19 1.56 -2.67
N ASN A 74 13.44 0.66 -3.64
CA ASN A 74 12.86 0.79 -4.98
C ASN A 74 11.32 0.72 -4.95
N PHE A 75 10.73 -0.16 -4.14
CA PHE A 75 9.27 -0.31 -4.04
C PHE A 75 8.65 0.78 -3.19
N ASP A 76 9.35 1.21 -2.13
CA ASP A 76 8.97 2.35 -1.31
C ASP A 76 8.75 3.60 -2.16
N GLY A 77 9.53 3.80 -3.23
CA GLY A 77 9.34 4.89 -4.18
C GLY A 77 8.35 4.56 -5.30
N LEU A 78 8.48 3.38 -5.92
CA LEU A 78 7.66 2.96 -7.08
C LEU A 78 6.16 2.92 -6.78
N PHE A 79 5.77 2.65 -5.54
CA PHE A 79 4.37 2.54 -5.17
C PHE A 79 3.85 3.74 -4.38
N ALA A 80 4.70 4.70 -3.99
CA ALA A 80 4.31 5.79 -3.06
C ALA A 80 4.22 7.18 -3.70
N PHE A 81 3.87 7.28 -4.98
CA PHE A 81 3.53 8.57 -5.61
C PHE A 81 2.02 8.77 -5.75
N GLY A 82 1.61 10.01 -6.07
CA GLY A 82 0.20 10.41 -6.18
C GLY A 82 -0.56 9.68 -7.30
N ILE A 83 -1.88 9.57 -7.15
CA ILE A 83 -2.76 8.87 -8.10
C ILE A 83 -3.24 9.74 -9.26
N ASP A 84 -3.05 11.05 -9.16
CA ASP A 84 -3.40 12.01 -10.19
C ASP A 84 -2.21 12.25 -11.12
N PRO A 85 -2.46 12.43 -12.43
CA PRO A 85 -1.41 12.76 -13.38
C PRO A 85 -0.77 14.09 -12.99
N ASP A 86 0.55 14.14 -13.03
CA ASP A 86 1.26 15.40 -12.81
C ASP A 86 1.19 16.30 -14.05
N ALA A 87 1.69 17.53 -13.92
CA ALA A 87 1.74 18.49 -15.02
C ALA A 87 2.76 18.11 -16.12
N SER A 88 3.53 17.02 -15.94
CA SER A 88 4.60 16.60 -16.85
C SER A 88 4.10 15.70 -17.99
N GLY A 89 2.87 15.18 -17.90
CA GLY A 89 2.21 14.42 -18.95
C GLY A 89 1.67 13.07 -18.47
N LEU A 90 1.15 12.26 -19.41
CA LEU A 90 0.62 10.94 -19.10
C LEU A 90 1.74 9.90 -18.89
N PRO A 91 1.57 8.91 -17.97
CA PRO A 91 2.54 7.84 -17.76
C PRO A 91 2.84 7.04 -19.04
N GLN A 92 4.13 6.82 -19.32
CA GLN A 92 4.61 6.12 -20.53
C GLN A 92 5.25 4.74 -20.24
N ASP A 93 5.18 4.28 -18.99
CA ASP A 93 5.64 2.93 -18.60
C ASP A 93 4.89 1.85 -19.38
N LYS A 94 5.54 0.71 -19.54
CA LYS A 94 5.09 -0.51 -20.21
C LYS A 94 4.82 -1.61 -19.18
N PRO A 95 4.02 -2.64 -19.50
CA PRO A 95 3.80 -3.79 -18.61
C PRO A 95 5.10 -4.38 -18.05
N ALA A 96 6.14 -4.46 -18.88
CA ALA A 96 7.44 -5.04 -18.53
C ALA A 96 8.29 -4.16 -17.58
N ASP A 97 7.91 -2.90 -17.37
CA ASP A 97 8.61 -2.00 -16.44
C ASP A 97 8.15 -2.24 -14.99
N TRP A 98 7.11 -3.05 -14.78
CA TRP A 98 6.55 -3.35 -13.45
C TRP A 98 7.06 -4.67 -12.88
N PRO A 99 7.21 -4.76 -11.54
CA PRO A 99 7.58 -6.01 -10.89
C PRO A 99 6.54 -7.10 -11.08
N SER A 100 6.97 -8.35 -10.90
CA SER A 100 6.06 -9.49 -10.92
C SER A 100 5.10 -9.47 -9.73
N LEU A 101 3.95 -10.13 -9.88
CA LEU A 101 2.98 -10.29 -8.79
C LEU A 101 3.61 -11.00 -7.58
N GLN A 102 4.56 -11.91 -7.81
CA GLN A 102 5.26 -12.60 -6.74
C GLN A 102 6.10 -11.62 -5.91
N GLU A 103 6.84 -10.72 -6.55
CA GLU A 103 7.66 -9.71 -5.87
C GLU A 103 6.78 -8.72 -5.09
N ILE A 104 5.66 -8.29 -5.67
CA ILE A 104 4.71 -7.38 -5.01
C ILE A 104 4.08 -8.07 -3.80
N ASN A 105 3.60 -9.30 -3.93
CA ASN A 105 3.01 -10.04 -2.82
C ASN A 105 4.02 -10.28 -1.69
N ALA A 106 5.29 -10.53 -2.03
CA ALA A 106 6.35 -10.69 -1.05
C ALA A 106 6.65 -9.38 -0.29
N TYR A 107 6.71 -8.24 -1.01
CA TYR A 107 6.83 -6.91 -0.41
C TYR A 107 5.67 -6.64 0.55
N ASN A 108 4.44 -6.79 0.07
CA ASN A 108 3.23 -6.53 0.83
C ASN A 108 3.14 -7.38 2.10
N SER A 109 3.41 -8.68 1.97
CA SER A 109 3.38 -9.61 3.10
C SER A 109 4.42 -9.21 4.16
N ARG A 110 5.61 -8.79 3.74
CA ARG A 110 6.67 -8.35 4.65
C ARG A 110 6.30 -7.03 5.34
N VAL A 111 5.76 -6.05 4.62
CA VAL A 111 5.24 -4.80 5.21
C VAL A 111 4.22 -5.11 6.29
N ARG A 112 3.16 -5.85 5.93
CA ARG A 112 2.06 -6.19 6.86
C ARG A 112 2.59 -6.93 8.09
N HIS A 113 3.41 -7.96 7.90
CA HIS A 113 3.99 -8.73 9.02
C HIS A 113 4.84 -7.87 9.95
N THR A 114 5.67 -6.98 9.39
CA THR A 114 6.55 -6.11 10.18
C THR A 114 5.73 -5.10 10.99
N LEU A 115 4.78 -4.44 10.34
CA LEU A 115 3.95 -3.43 11.00
C LEU A 115 3.01 -4.04 12.03
N ASP A 116 2.38 -5.18 11.74
CA ASP A 116 1.49 -5.85 12.69
C ASP A 116 2.26 -6.27 13.95
N GLY A 117 3.48 -6.80 13.80
CA GLY A 117 4.33 -7.16 14.94
C GLY A 117 4.69 -5.96 15.83
N VAL A 118 5.06 -4.83 15.23
CA VAL A 118 5.43 -3.63 16.01
C VAL A 118 4.20 -2.97 16.64
N LEU A 119 3.08 -2.89 15.92
CA LEU A 119 1.86 -2.24 16.41
C LEU A 119 1.17 -3.00 17.56
N GLU A 120 1.37 -4.32 17.65
CA GLU A 120 0.92 -5.12 18.80
C GLU A 120 1.72 -4.82 20.08
N GLU A 121 2.95 -4.31 19.96
CA GLU A 121 3.86 -4.01 21.08
C GLU A 121 3.76 -2.56 21.58
N VAL A 122 3.10 -1.65 20.83
CA VAL A 122 3.00 -0.22 21.21
C VAL A 122 2.13 -0.05 22.47
N PRO A 123 2.71 0.44 23.60
CA PRO A 123 1.96 0.68 24.83
C PRO A 123 0.81 1.67 24.61
N GLN A 124 -0.30 1.48 25.34
CA GLN A 124 -1.35 2.48 25.40
C GLN A 124 -0.87 3.66 26.26
N GLU A 125 -0.88 4.88 25.71
CA GLU A 125 -0.76 6.11 26.51
C GLU A 125 -2.02 6.37 27.34
#